data_AF-C1D366-F1
#
_entry.id   AF-C1D366-F1
#
_cell.length_a   1.000
_cell.length_b   1.000
_cell.length_c   1.000
_cell.angle_alpha   90.00
_cell.angle_beta   90.00
_cell.angle_gamma   90.00
#
_symmetry.space_group_name_H-M   'P 1'
#
loop_
_entity.id
_entity.type
_entity.pdbx_description
1 polymer ?
#
loop_
_entity_poly.entity_id
_entity_poly.type
_entity_poly.pdbx_seq_one_letter_code
_entity_poly.pdbx_strand_id
1 'polypeptide(L)'
;MVDGIVGGNTWEKLIATVQQGDSNTAVRAVQDQLRNGYGYGSVTIDGVFGSGTNSAVRDFQSKRGLGVDGVVGLNTWHSLVTGSSTGGTGTTASLANQILNNTRITLGTSSSTSGGSPRQYIVDTANGLPAKRGCASNANCGLTVYLKRSMLQGMLNMANAGNRFYITSVAGGVHSTYSDHYAGLALDIGIWNGTSLSTPNSAHTAARNACIAAGSDPSQTFNAYNDASGGHNNHVHCAWN
;
A
#
# COMPACT_ATOMS: atom_id res chain seq x y z
N MET A 1 -1.51 15.70 -16.90
CA MET A 1 -1.60 17.03 -16.27
C MET A 1 -0.42 17.15 -15.33
N VAL A 2 0.40 18.19 -15.44
CA VAL A 2 1.45 18.52 -14.48
C VAL A 2 0.84 19.54 -13.54
N ASP A 3 0.56 19.15 -12.29
CA ASP A 3 -0.19 19.94 -11.32
C ASP A 3 0.71 20.88 -10.49
N GLY A 4 2.03 20.82 -10.66
CA GLY A 4 2.99 21.63 -9.89
C GLY A 4 3.07 21.23 -8.41
N ILE A 5 2.40 20.14 -8.03
CA ILE A 5 2.38 19.62 -6.67
C ILE A 5 3.38 18.47 -6.62
N VAL A 6 4.32 18.52 -5.67
CA VAL A 6 5.19 17.37 -5.40
C VAL A 6 4.37 16.32 -4.63
N GLY A 7 3.51 15.61 -5.36
CA GLY A 7 2.67 14.51 -4.87
C GLY A 7 3.30 13.13 -5.15
N GLY A 8 2.64 12.05 -4.71
CA GLY A 8 3.20 10.68 -4.72
C GLY A 8 3.78 10.21 -6.08
N ASN A 9 3.16 10.59 -7.20
CA ASN A 9 3.61 10.22 -8.55
C ASN A 9 4.87 10.97 -9.02
N THR A 10 5.15 12.14 -8.43
CA THR A 10 6.30 13.00 -8.75
C THR A 10 7.49 12.64 -7.87
N TRP A 11 7.24 12.36 -6.57
CA TRP A 11 8.26 11.89 -5.64
C TRP A 11 8.91 10.57 -6.08
N GLU A 12 8.15 9.59 -6.58
CA GLU A 12 8.71 8.31 -7.04
C GLU A 12 9.70 8.43 -8.20
N LYS A 13 9.60 9.49 -9.02
CA LYS A 13 10.48 9.72 -10.18
C LYS A 13 11.66 10.64 -9.89
N LEU A 14 11.57 11.48 -8.86
CA LEU A 14 12.59 12.49 -8.54
C LEU A 14 13.46 12.14 -7.33
N ILE A 15 13.07 11.14 -6.53
CA ILE A 15 13.87 10.75 -5.37
C ILE A 15 15.10 9.99 -5.80
N ALA A 16 16.26 10.61 -5.57
CA ALA A 16 17.52 9.91 -5.51
C ALA A 16 17.54 9.02 -4.26
N THR A 17 17.39 7.71 -4.46
CA THR A 17 17.64 6.74 -3.40
C THR A 17 19.12 6.74 -3.09
N VAL A 18 19.48 6.98 -1.83
CA VAL A 18 20.88 6.99 -1.38
C VAL A 18 21.11 6.02 -0.23
N GLN A 19 22.29 5.41 -0.22
CA GLN A 19 22.72 4.42 0.77
C GLN A 19 24.21 4.53 1.04
N GLN A 20 24.71 3.75 2.00
CA GLN A 20 26.14 3.75 2.35
C GLN A 20 27.02 3.45 1.12
N GLY A 21 28.05 4.28 0.95
CA GLY A 21 28.96 4.24 -0.19
C GLY A 21 28.66 5.29 -1.26
N ASP A 22 27.45 5.85 -1.28
CA ASP A 22 27.12 6.92 -2.23
C ASP A 22 27.82 8.23 -1.88
N SER A 23 28.17 9.02 -2.90
CA SER A 23 28.64 10.38 -2.73
C SER A 23 28.05 11.32 -3.78
N ASN A 24 27.14 12.20 -3.35
CA ASN A 24 26.44 13.15 -4.20
C ASN A 24 25.70 14.22 -3.38
N THR A 25 25.02 15.15 -4.07
CA THR A 25 24.25 16.23 -3.43
C THR A 25 23.01 15.74 -2.68
N ALA A 26 22.42 14.61 -3.08
CA ALA A 26 21.29 14.02 -2.35
C ALA A 26 21.71 13.47 -0.98
N VAL A 27 22.89 12.83 -0.90
CA VAL A 27 23.51 12.45 0.39
C VAL A 27 23.69 13.67 1.27
N ARG A 28 24.20 14.78 0.70
CA ARG A 28 24.40 16.03 1.45
C ARG A 28 23.09 16.57 2.04
N ALA A 29 22.01 16.49 1.27
CA ALA A 29 20.68 16.90 1.74
C ALA A 29 20.13 15.97 2.84
N VAL A 30 20.36 14.65 2.77
CA VAL A 30 20.05 13.72 3.88
C VAL A 30 20.80 14.12 5.15
N GLN A 31 22.11 14.34 5.03
CA GLN A 31 22.96 14.70 6.16
C GLN A 31 22.51 16.02 6.81
N ASP A 32 22.14 17.01 5.99
CA ASP A 32 21.60 18.29 6.45
C ASP A 32 20.28 18.09 7.22
N GLN A 33 19.33 17.34 6.67
CA GLN A 33 18.06 17.06 7.36
C GLN A 33 18.27 16.30 8.67
N LEU A 34 19.13 15.28 8.70
CA LEU A 34 19.44 14.56 9.93
C LEU A 34 20.08 15.49 10.97
N ARG A 35 21.14 16.21 10.60
CA ARG A 35 21.88 17.03 11.56
C ARG A 35 21.06 18.22 12.04
N ASN A 36 20.54 19.02 11.11
CA ASN A 36 19.93 20.30 11.40
C ASN A 36 18.42 20.19 11.64
N GLY A 37 17.73 19.26 10.97
CA GLY A 37 16.30 19.04 11.15
C GLY A 37 15.96 18.13 12.34
N TYR A 38 16.80 17.14 12.65
CA TYR A 38 16.49 16.11 13.66
C TYR A 38 17.55 15.95 14.76
N GLY A 39 18.58 16.78 14.78
CA GLY A 39 19.53 16.85 15.90
C GLY A 39 20.59 15.75 15.92
N TYR A 40 20.87 15.07 14.80
CA TYR A 40 21.96 14.11 14.69
C TYR A 40 23.32 14.82 14.60
N GLY A 41 23.76 15.44 15.70
CA GLY A 41 24.91 16.36 15.75
C GLY A 41 26.26 15.78 15.33
N SER A 42 26.40 14.45 15.35
CA SER A 42 27.62 13.73 14.92
C SER A 42 27.70 13.48 13.41
N VAL A 43 26.65 13.78 12.65
CA VAL A 43 26.65 13.61 11.19
C VAL A 43 27.41 14.76 10.52
N THR A 44 28.46 14.43 9.77
CA THR A 44 29.16 15.38 8.89
C THR A 44 28.33 15.64 7.62
N ILE A 45 28.27 16.90 7.18
CA ILE A 45 27.56 17.31 5.94
C ILE A 45 28.58 17.49 4.81
N ASP A 46 29.12 16.39 4.31
CA ASP A 46 30.17 16.33 3.29
C ASP A 46 29.68 15.75 1.95
N GLY A 47 28.45 15.24 1.89
CA GLY A 47 27.91 14.54 0.74
C GLY A 47 28.47 13.13 0.55
N VAL A 48 29.08 12.52 1.57
CA VAL A 48 29.59 11.15 1.57
C VAL A 48 28.80 10.30 2.55
N PHE A 49 28.12 9.26 2.06
CA PHE A 49 27.29 8.40 2.90
C PHE A 49 28.17 7.35 3.59
N GLY A 50 28.89 7.78 4.63
CA GLY A 50 29.73 6.93 5.46
C GLY A 50 28.97 6.16 6.55
N SER A 51 29.70 5.44 7.39
CA SER A 51 29.14 4.67 8.52
C SER A 51 28.40 5.53 9.54
N GLY A 52 28.86 6.78 9.76
CA GLY A 52 28.18 7.75 10.63
C GLY A 52 26.80 8.13 10.09
N THR A 53 26.69 8.42 8.79
CA THR A 53 25.39 8.69 8.13
C THR A 53 24.49 7.46 8.16
N ASN A 54 25.01 6.25 7.90
CA ASN A 54 24.22 5.01 7.99
C ASN A 54 23.63 4.80 9.38
N SER A 55 24.45 4.95 10.42
CA SER A 55 24.00 4.80 11.80
C SER A 55 22.88 5.79 12.15
N ALA A 56 23.02 7.06 11.73
CA ALA A 56 22.00 8.09 11.93
C ALA A 56 20.71 7.82 11.15
N VAL A 57 20.80 7.34 9.90
CA VAL A 57 19.63 6.96 9.10
C VAL A 57 18.86 5.81 9.76
N ARG A 58 19.56 4.76 10.21
CA ARG A 58 18.91 3.62 10.88
C ARG A 58 18.22 4.03 12.18
N ASP A 59 18.86 4.87 12.99
CA ASP A 59 18.24 5.40 14.21
C ASP A 59 17.02 6.28 13.88
N PHE A 60 17.12 7.13 12.85
CA PHE A 60 15.99 7.92 12.36
C PHE A 60 14.83 7.03 11.91
N GLN A 61 15.12 6.03 11.09
CA GLN A 61 14.12 5.06 10.62
C GLN A 61 13.43 4.36 11.81
N SER A 62 14.21 3.92 12.80
CA SER A 62 13.69 3.30 14.02
C SER A 62 12.74 4.23 14.78
N LYS A 63 13.19 5.47 15.08
CA LYS A 63 12.41 6.50 15.78
C LYS A 63 11.14 6.92 15.04
N ARG A 64 11.11 6.76 13.71
CA ARG A 64 9.97 7.11 12.86
C ARG A 64 9.07 5.92 12.51
N GLY A 65 9.36 4.72 13.02
CA GLY A 65 8.58 3.52 12.70
C GLY A 65 8.69 3.10 11.23
N LEU A 66 9.83 3.39 10.59
CA LEU A 66 10.17 2.98 9.23
C LEU A 66 10.96 1.67 9.26
N GLY A 67 11.05 0.98 8.12
CA GLY A 67 11.96 -0.15 7.95
C GLY A 67 13.39 0.30 8.18
N VAL A 68 14.10 -0.38 9.08
CA VAL A 68 15.47 -0.01 9.50
C VAL A 68 16.49 -0.69 8.58
N ASP A 69 16.49 -0.30 7.31
CA ASP A 69 17.36 -0.85 6.27
C ASP A 69 18.63 -0.03 6.02
N GLY A 70 18.71 1.21 6.56
CA GLY A 70 19.82 2.13 6.34
C GLY A 70 19.81 2.81 4.97
N VAL A 71 18.72 2.68 4.21
CA VAL A 71 18.55 3.24 2.86
C VAL A 71 17.59 4.43 2.91
N VAL A 72 18.00 5.55 2.31
CA VAL A 72 17.15 6.74 2.20
C VAL A 72 16.43 6.73 0.86
N GLY A 73 15.36 5.93 0.80
CA GLY A 73 14.40 5.92 -0.31
C GLY A 73 13.19 6.81 -0.06
N LEU A 74 12.13 6.61 -0.83
CA LEU A 74 10.93 7.47 -0.85
C LEU A 74 10.40 7.85 0.54
N ASN A 75 10.26 6.87 1.43
CA ASN A 75 9.66 7.11 2.74
C ASN A 75 10.59 7.82 3.71
N THR A 76 11.87 7.44 3.71
CA THR A 76 12.86 8.09 4.55
C THR A 76 12.95 9.55 4.13
N TRP A 77 12.98 9.84 2.83
CA TRP A 77 12.89 11.21 2.29
C TRP A 77 11.61 11.94 2.69
N HIS A 78 10.45 11.31 2.51
CA HIS A 78 9.18 11.92 2.88
C HIS A 78 9.12 12.24 4.38
N SER A 79 9.58 11.34 5.23
CA SER A 79 9.64 11.55 6.68
C SER A 79 10.66 12.62 7.06
N LEU A 80 11.85 12.63 6.42
CA LEU A 80 12.86 13.67 6.62
C LEU A 80 12.31 15.06 6.27
N VAL A 81 11.61 15.21 5.14
CA VAL A 81 11.13 16.51 4.64
C VAL A 81 9.87 17.01 5.36
N THR A 82 8.94 16.10 5.70
CA THR A 82 7.63 16.50 6.24
C THR A 82 7.52 16.39 7.77
N GLY A 83 8.49 15.76 8.43
CA GLY A 83 8.42 15.47 9.88
C GLY A 83 7.38 14.41 10.26
N SER A 84 6.65 13.85 9.29
CA SER A 84 5.57 12.90 9.52
C SER A 84 6.11 11.58 10.07
N SER A 85 5.59 11.16 11.23
CA SER A 85 5.69 9.80 11.78
C SER A 85 4.47 8.99 11.33
N THR A 86 4.43 8.65 10.05
CA THR A 86 3.43 7.71 9.53
C THR A 86 4.14 6.42 9.18
N GLY A 87 3.99 5.41 10.05
CA GLY A 87 4.44 4.05 9.77
C GLY A 87 3.81 3.55 8.47
N GLY A 88 4.66 3.16 7.51
CA GLY A 88 4.21 2.73 6.18
C GLY A 88 5.33 2.59 5.13
N THR A 89 6.26 1.67 5.39
CA THR A 89 7.25 1.03 4.50
C THR A 89 6.71 0.69 3.10
N GLY A 90 6.76 1.56 2.08
CA GLY A 90 7.74 1.54 0.98
C GLY A 90 7.00 1.74 -0.35
N THR A 91 7.65 1.56 -1.50
CA THR A 91 6.98 1.56 -2.82
C THR A 91 5.80 0.58 -2.84
N THR A 92 4.86 0.73 -3.77
CA THR A 92 3.76 -0.25 -3.98
C THR A 92 4.30 -1.70 -4.03
N ALA A 93 5.46 -1.90 -4.65
CA ALA A 93 6.15 -3.19 -4.69
C ALA A 93 6.56 -3.72 -3.31
N SER A 94 7.11 -2.88 -2.43
CA SER A 94 7.51 -3.31 -1.09
C SER A 94 6.31 -3.56 -0.16
N LEU A 95 5.20 -2.82 -0.32
CA LEU A 95 3.96 -3.08 0.40
C LEU A 95 3.35 -4.41 -0.05
N ALA A 96 3.36 -4.66 -1.35
CA ALA A 96 2.94 -5.93 -1.92
C ALA A 96 3.79 -7.11 -1.40
N ASN A 97 5.11 -6.95 -1.31
CA ASN A 97 5.98 -7.95 -0.68
C ASN A 97 5.64 -8.19 0.81
N GLN A 98 5.34 -7.15 1.57
CA GLN A 98 4.88 -7.30 2.96
C GLN A 98 3.55 -8.05 3.04
N ILE A 99 2.60 -7.73 2.15
CA ILE A 99 1.31 -8.41 2.06
C ILE A 99 1.51 -9.91 1.77
N LEU A 100 2.38 -10.25 0.80
CA LEU A 100 2.64 -11.66 0.42
C LEU A 100 3.24 -12.49 1.56
N ASN A 101 3.98 -11.84 2.46
CA ASN A 101 4.62 -12.47 3.62
C ASN A 101 3.80 -12.34 4.92
N ASN A 102 2.61 -11.73 4.88
CA ASN A 102 1.79 -11.51 6.06
C ASN A 102 0.83 -12.67 6.30
N THR A 103 1.03 -13.43 7.38
CA THR A 103 0.21 -14.60 7.72
C THR A 103 -1.24 -14.28 8.12
N ARG A 104 -1.57 -13.00 8.32
CA ARG A 104 -2.94 -12.57 8.60
C ARG A 104 -3.70 -12.19 7.33
N ILE A 105 -3.02 -12.02 6.20
CA ILE A 105 -3.62 -11.67 4.92
C ILE A 105 -3.57 -12.90 4.02
N THR A 106 -4.73 -13.49 3.76
CA THR A 106 -4.82 -14.60 2.80
C THR A 106 -5.33 -14.07 1.47
N LEU A 107 -4.60 -14.33 0.39
CA LEU A 107 -4.98 -13.90 -0.96
C LEU A 107 -5.53 -15.09 -1.73
N GLY A 108 -6.71 -14.95 -2.34
CA GLY A 108 -7.25 -15.96 -3.23
C GLY A 108 -6.29 -16.30 -4.37
N THR A 109 -6.12 -17.60 -4.62
CA THR A 109 -5.24 -18.13 -5.68
C THR A 109 -5.98 -18.39 -6.99
N SER A 110 -7.31 -18.34 -6.97
CA SER A 110 -8.20 -18.43 -8.11
C SER A 110 -9.05 -17.17 -8.24
N SER A 111 -9.54 -16.89 -9.44
CA SER A 111 -10.60 -15.90 -9.66
C SER A 111 -11.72 -16.49 -10.51
N SER A 112 -12.88 -15.83 -10.52
CA SER A 112 -13.99 -16.17 -11.41
C SER A 112 -13.73 -15.81 -12.88
N THR A 113 -12.55 -15.28 -13.19
CA THR A 113 -12.16 -14.80 -14.52
C THR A 113 -10.90 -15.50 -15.01
N SER A 114 -10.71 -15.56 -16.34
CA SER A 114 -9.49 -16.16 -16.91
C SER A 114 -8.33 -15.17 -16.86
N GLY A 115 -7.13 -15.59 -16.44
CA GLY A 115 -5.91 -14.79 -16.59
C GLY A 115 -5.38 -14.06 -15.35
N GLY A 116 -5.86 -14.37 -14.13
CA GLY A 116 -5.19 -13.95 -12.90
C GLY A 116 -5.96 -14.22 -11.61
N SER A 117 -5.36 -13.90 -10.47
CA SER A 117 -5.94 -14.09 -9.12
C SER A 117 -5.49 -12.95 -8.19
N PRO A 118 -6.21 -12.69 -7.08
CA PRO A 118 -5.77 -11.70 -6.10
C PRO A 118 -4.31 -11.87 -5.70
N ARG A 119 -3.88 -13.12 -5.49
CA ARG A 119 -2.47 -13.41 -5.20
C ARG A 119 -1.54 -13.01 -6.34
N GLN A 120 -1.86 -13.38 -7.58
CA GLN A 120 -1.03 -13.04 -8.73
C GLN A 120 -0.89 -11.52 -8.92
N TYR A 121 -1.96 -10.75 -8.70
CA TYR A 121 -1.94 -9.30 -8.84
C TYR A 121 -1.01 -8.61 -7.83
N ILE A 122 -0.98 -9.12 -6.59
CA ILE A 122 -0.04 -8.65 -5.59
C ILE A 122 1.40 -9.08 -5.96
N VAL A 123 1.61 -10.29 -6.51
CA VAL A 123 2.93 -10.71 -7.03
C VAL A 123 3.41 -9.81 -8.17
N ASP A 124 2.55 -9.48 -9.13
CA ASP A 124 2.88 -8.56 -10.22
C ASP A 124 3.29 -7.19 -9.65
N THR A 125 2.50 -6.66 -8.72
CA THR A 125 2.80 -5.38 -8.04
C THR A 125 4.12 -5.45 -7.28
N ALA A 126 4.40 -6.57 -6.60
CA ALA A 126 5.67 -6.80 -5.88
C ALA A 126 6.89 -6.81 -6.80
N ASN A 127 6.71 -7.19 -8.07
CA ASN A 127 7.73 -7.13 -9.12
C ASN A 127 7.76 -5.77 -9.84
N GLY A 128 6.99 -4.78 -9.39
CA GLY A 128 6.90 -3.45 -10.02
C GLY A 128 6.08 -3.43 -11.31
N LEU A 129 5.31 -4.49 -11.58
CA LEU A 129 4.44 -4.61 -12.76
C LEU A 129 3.00 -4.24 -12.41
N PRO A 130 2.22 -3.71 -13.36
CA PRO A 130 0.80 -3.50 -13.13
C PRO A 130 0.05 -4.85 -13.09
N ALA A 131 -0.97 -4.93 -12.24
CA ALA A 131 -1.81 -6.12 -12.11
C ALA A 131 -2.60 -6.36 -13.41
N LYS A 132 -2.47 -7.56 -13.98
CA LYS A 132 -3.19 -7.95 -15.20
C LYS A 132 -4.61 -8.40 -14.89
N ARG A 133 -5.61 -7.60 -15.24
CA ARG A 133 -7.02 -7.92 -14.90
C ARG A 133 -7.49 -9.17 -15.65
N GLY A 134 -8.00 -10.15 -14.91
CA GLY A 134 -8.61 -11.35 -15.47
C GLY A 134 -9.88 -11.04 -16.27
N CYS A 135 -10.11 -11.83 -17.31
CA CYS A 135 -11.19 -11.70 -18.27
C CYS A 135 -12.50 -12.31 -17.76
N ALA A 136 -13.45 -11.47 -17.35
CA ALA A 136 -14.89 -11.76 -17.45
C ALA A 136 -15.33 -11.30 -18.83
N SER A 137 -16.25 -11.98 -19.50
CA SER A 137 -16.70 -11.78 -20.91
C SER A 137 -17.25 -10.37 -21.30
N ASN A 138 -16.60 -9.28 -20.89
CA ASN A 138 -16.94 -7.88 -21.14
C ASN A 138 -15.75 -7.09 -21.74
N ALA A 139 -15.99 -5.85 -22.18
CA ALA A 139 -15.04 -5.03 -22.95
C ALA A 139 -13.75 -4.60 -22.20
N ASN A 140 -13.63 -4.88 -20.89
CA ASN A 140 -12.50 -4.45 -20.04
C ASN A 140 -11.40 -5.51 -19.84
N CYS A 141 -11.49 -6.61 -20.59
CA CYS A 141 -10.57 -7.75 -20.56
C CYS A 141 -9.11 -7.41 -20.88
N GLY A 142 -8.17 -8.07 -20.17
CA GLY A 142 -6.74 -8.08 -20.51
C GLY A 142 -5.98 -6.78 -20.24
N LEU A 143 -6.68 -5.73 -19.80
CA LEU A 143 -6.06 -4.47 -19.39
C LEU A 143 -5.34 -4.61 -18.05
N THR A 144 -4.35 -3.75 -17.84
CA THR A 144 -3.54 -3.73 -16.62
C THR A 144 -3.88 -2.52 -15.77
N VAL A 145 -3.73 -2.65 -14.45
CA VAL A 145 -3.93 -1.54 -13.51
C VAL A 145 -2.87 -1.53 -12.42
N TYR A 146 -2.41 -0.34 -12.04
CA TYR A 146 -1.54 -0.19 -10.86
C TYR A 146 -2.40 -0.14 -9.60
N LEU A 147 -2.13 -1.05 -8.67
CA LEU A 147 -2.79 -1.04 -7.37
C LEU A 147 -2.36 0.19 -6.57
N LYS A 148 -3.33 0.88 -5.96
CA LYS A 148 -3.02 2.06 -5.16
C LYS A 148 -2.22 1.71 -3.92
N ARG A 149 -1.25 2.57 -3.63
CA ARG A 149 -0.46 2.51 -2.40
C ARG A 149 -1.33 2.61 -1.14
N SER A 150 -2.33 3.51 -1.13
CA SER A 150 -3.26 3.70 -0.02
C SER A 150 -4.02 2.41 0.30
N MET A 151 -4.51 1.70 -0.72
CA MET A 151 -5.15 0.39 -0.57
C MET A 151 -4.20 -0.67 0.01
N LEU A 152 -2.99 -0.82 -0.54
CA LEU A 152 -2.01 -1.80 -0.04
C LEU A 152 -1.59 -1.51 1.40
N GLN A 153 -1.43 -0.24 1.75
CA GLN A 153 -1.17 0.18 3.13
C GLN A 153 -2.36 -0.11 4.03
N GLY A 154 -3.59 0.13 3.55
CA GLY A 154 -4.83 -0.19 4.27
C GLY A 154 -4.91 -1.68 4.63
N MET A 155 -4.52 -2.57 3.72
CA MET A 155 -4.44 -4.00 3.99
C MET A 155 -3.48 -4.31 5.16
N LEU A 156 -2.27 -3.74 5.14
CA LEU A 156 -1.31 -3.93 6.22
C LEU A 156 -1.80 -3.32 7.54
N ASN A 157 -2.45 -2.16 7.50
CA ASN A 157 -3.03 -1.52 8.68
C ASN A 157 -4.09 -2.40 9.35
N MET A 158 -5.01 -2.99 8.56
CA MET A 158 -5.99 -3.94 9.08
C MET A 158 -5.33 -5.16 9.73
N ALA A 159 -4.28 -5.71 9.11
CA ALA A 159 -3.55 -6.85 9.64
C ALA A 159 -2.76 -6.50 10.91
N ASN A 160 -2.14 -5.32 10.95
CA ASN A 160 -1.39 -4.81 12.10
C ASN A 160 -2.29 -4.50 13.29
N ALA A 161 -3.56 -4.13 13.04
CA ALA A 161 -4.61 -4.03 14.06
C ALA A 161 -5.07 -5.40 14.60
N GLY A 162 -4.46 -6.50 14.15
CA GLY A 162 -4.70 -7.86 14.66
C GLY A 162 -5.70 -8.69 13.86
N ASN A 163 -6.29 -8.13 12.80
CA ASN A 163 -7.31 -8.82 12.01
C ASN A 163 -6.70 -9.84 11.04
N ARG A 164 -7.40 -10.95 10.84
CA ARG A 164 -7.12 -11.96 9.81
C ARG A 164 -8.23 -11.93 8.78
N PHE A 165 -7.88 -11.90 7.50
CA PHE A 165 -8.89 -11.80 6.45
C PHE A 165 -8.46 -12.48 5.16
N TYR A 166 -9.46 -12.96 4.41
CA TYR A 166 -9.31 -13.57 3.10
C TYR A 166 -9.82 -12.63 2.02
N ILE A 167 -8.97 -12.33 1.04
CA ILE A 167 -9.28 -11.45 -0.07
C ILE A 167 -9.73 -12.27 -1.28
N THR A 168 -10.93 -11.95 -1.77
CA THR A 168 -11.54 -12.56 -2.95
C THR A 168 -11.26 -11.78 -4.23
N SER A 169 -11.03 -10.47 -4.16
CA SER A 169 -10.69 -9.60 -5.29
C SER A 169 -9.83 -8.42 -4.86
N VAL A 170 -8.93 -7.93 -5.73
CA VAL A 170 -8.16 -6.67 -5.55
C VAL A 170 -8.12 -5.80 -6.83
N ALA A 171 -8.51 -6.38 -7.97
CA ALA A 171 -8.56 -5.70 -9.26
C ALA A 171 -9.32 -6.57 -10.28
N GLY A 172 -10.13 -5.93 -11.13
CA GLY A 172 -10.92 -6.63 -12.15
C GLY A 172 -12.07 -7.44 -11.55
N GLY A 173 -12.55 -8.46 -12.27
CA GLY A 173 -13.72 -9.27 -11.89
C GLY A 173 -14.97 -8.95 -12.72
N VAL A 174 -16.12 -9.49 -12.30
CA VAL A 174 -17.43 -9.16 -12.92
C VAL A 174 -18.02 -7.98 -12.15
N HIS A 175 -17.62 -6.76 -12.52
CA HIS A 175 -18.17 -5.53 -11.93
C HIS A 175 -18.71 -4.58 -13.01
N SER A 176 -19.54 -3.62 -12.59
CA SER A 176 -20.00 -2.51 -13.45
C SER A 176 -18.82 -1.72 -14.00
N THR A 177 -18.96 -1.15 -15.20
CA THR A 177 -17.88 -0.50 -15.98
C THR A 177 -17.03 0.50 -15.20
N TYR A 178 -17.58 1.13 -14.16
CA TYR A 178 -16.94 2.19 -13.37
C TYR A 178 -16.51 1.75 -11.96
N SER A 179 -16.46 0.44 -11.70
CA SER A 179 -16.05 -0.06 -10.39
C SER A 179 -14.60 0.31 -10.06
N ASP A 180 -14.38 0.67 -8.79
CA ASP A 180 -13.07 0.98 -8.20
C ASP A 180 -12.06 -0.17 -8.35
N HIS A 181 -12.52 -1.41 -8.51
CA HIS A 181 -11.70 -2.57 -8.86
C HIS A 181 -10.98 -2.39 -10.21
N TYR A 182 -11.60 -1.71 -11.17
CA TYR A 182 -10.97 -1.46 -12.47
C TYR A 182 -9.92 -0.33 -12.41
N ALA A 183 -9.97 0.50 -11.38
CA ALA A 183 -9.01 1.57 -11.11
C ALA A 183 -7.90 1.16 -10.11
N GLY A 184 -7.94 -0.08 -9.59
CA GLY A 184 -6.94 -0.57 -8.63
C GLY A 184 -7.09 0.06 -7.25
N LEU A 185 -8.29 0.53 -6.93
CA LEU A 185 -8.65 1.27 -5.73
C LEU A 185 -9.29 0.41 -4.65
N ALA A 186 -9.79 -0.78 -5.02
CA ALA A 186 -10.64 -1.57 -4.16
C ALA A 186 -10.21 -3.03 -3.99
N LEU A 187 -10.67 -3.62 -2.90
CA LEU A 187 -10.59 -5.05 -2.63
C LEU A 187 -11.90 -5.57 -2.05
N ASP A 188 -12.13 -6.86 -2.24
CA ASP A 188 -13.26 -7.58 -1.63
C ASP A 188 -12.76 -8.59 -0.59
N ILE A 189 -13.40 -8.60 0.57
CA ILE A 189 -13.12 -9.51 1.68
C ILE A 189 -14.24 -10.56 1.74
N GLY A 190 -13.85 -11.84 1.70
CA GLY A 190 -14.79 -12.97 1.78
C GLY A 190 -14.80 -13.71 3.13
N ILE A 191 -13.75 -13.57 3.94
CA ILE A 191 -13.68 -14.14 5.29
C ILE A 191 -13.05 -13.10 6.23
N TRP A 192 -13.66 -12.90 7.39
CA TRP A 192 -13.19 -11.96 8.41
C TRP A 192 -13.02 -12.67 9.76
N ASN A 193 -11.79 -12.70 10.29
CA ASN A 193 -11.42 -13.34 11.56
C ASN A 193 -11.95 -14.78 11.72
N GLY A 194 -11.94 -15.55 10.62
CA GLY A 194 -12.43 -16.93 10.57
C GLY A 194 -13.93 -17.06 10.24
N THR A 195 -14.68 -15.97 10.21
CA THR A 195 -16.11 -15.97 9.88
C THR A 195 -16.32 -15.74 8.38
N SER A 196 -17.05 -16.64 7.72
CA SER A 196 -17.45 -16.47 6.33
C SER A 196 -18.36 -15.25 6.16
N LEU A 197 -18.14 -14.49 5.09
CA LEU A 197 -19.00 -13.39 4.68
C LEU A 197 -19.97 -13.79 3.57
N SER A 198 -20.08 -15.08 3.23
CA SER A 198 -20.97 -15.58 2.17
C SER A 198 -22.47 -15.26 2.37
N THR A 199 -22.88 -14.92 3.59
CA THR A 199 -24.22 -14.46 3.95
C THR A 199 -24.15 -13.35 5.00
N PRO A 200 -25.08 -12.37 5.02
CA PRO A 200 -25.05 -11.25 5.96
C PRO A 200 -24.98 -11.71 7.42
N ASN A 201 -24.02 -11.15 8.17
CA ASN A 201 -23.82 -11.40 9.59
C ASN A 201 -23.06 -10.23 10.23
N SER A 202 -22.79 -10.28 11.53
CA SER A 202 -22.10 -9.20 12.26
C SER A 202 -20.66 -8.93 11.77
N ALA A 203 -19.99 -9.93 11.17
CA ALA A 203 -18.64 -9.77 10.65
C ALA A 203 -18.57 -8.84 9.44
N HIS A 204 -19.67 -8.64 8.70
CA HIS A 204 -19.75 -7.65 7.62
C HIS A 204 -19.52 -6.22 8.13
N THR A 205 -20.16 -5.86 9.25
CA THR A 205 -20.00 -4.54 9.87
C THR A 205 -18.60 -4.39 10.44
N ALA A 206 -18.07 -5.42 11.09
CA ALA A 206 -16.71 -5.40 11.64
C ALA A 206 -15.64 -5.21 10.56
N ALA A 207 -15.73 -5.96 9.46
CA ALA A 207 -14.81 -5.84 8.32
C ALA A 207 -14.88 -4.45 7.67
N ARG A 208 -16.11 -3.94 7.42
CA ARG A 208 -16.31 -2.60 6.84
C ARG A 208 -15.69 -1.51 7.72
N ASN A 209 -15.94 -1.55 9.02
CA ASN A 209 -15.39 -0.58 9.97
C ASN A 209 -13.86 -0.64 10.03
N ALA A 210 -13.27 -1.84 9.93
CA ALA A 210 -11.83 -1.99 9.89
C ALA A 210 -11.21 -1.41 8.61
N CYS A 211 -11.87 -1.53 7.46
CA CYS A 211 -11.43 -0.86 6.23
C CYS A 211 -11.44 0.67 6.39
N ILE A 212 -12.51 1.23 6.95
CA ILE A 212 -12.63 2.68 7.19
C ILE A 212 -11.55 3.15 8.17
N ALA A 213 -11.33 2.41 9.27
CA ALA A 213 -10.25 2.70 10.21
C ALA A 213 -8.86 2.58 9.57
N ALA A 214 -8.72 1.76 8.51
CA ALA A 214 -7.53 1.63 7.70
C ALA A 214 -7.46 2.65 6.53
N GLY A 215 -8.35 3.65 6.51
CA GLY A 215 -8.32 4.79 5.59
C GLY A 215 -9.10 4.62 4.30
N SER A 216 -9.98 3.61 4.19
CA SER A 216 -10.88 3.49 3.04
C SER A 216 -11.94 4.60 3.06
N ASP A 217 -12.41 5.00 1.88
CA ASP A 217 -13.47 6.00 1.74
C ASP A 217 -14.80 5.41 2.22
N PRO A 218 -15.44 5.94 3.29
CA PRO A 218 -16.70 5.41 3.78
C PRO A 218 -17.84 5.42 2.77
N SER A 219 -17.78 6.32 1.77
CA SER A 219 -18.78 6.45 0.71
C SER A 219 -18.63 5.43 -0.42
N GLN A 220 -17.45 4.80 -0.54
CA GLN A 220 -17.13 3.75 -1.51
C GLN A 220 -16.85 2.39 -0.83
N THR A 221 -16.99 2.31 0.50
CA THR A 221 -16.80 1.06 1.27
C THR A 221 -18.16 0.50 1.65
N PHE A 222 -18.48 -0.66 1.09
CA PHE A 222 -19.82 -1.25 1.12
C PHE A 222 -19.85 -2.62 1.80
N ASN A 223 -20.98 -2.95 2.41
CA ASN A 223 -21.28 -4.28 2.93
C ASN A 223 -22.77 -4.58 2.73
N ALA A 224 -23.24 -5.75 3.18
CA ALA A 224 -24.63 -6.18 3.09
C ALA A 224 -25.69 -5.21 3.65
N TYR A 225 -25.31 -4.26 4.52
CA TYR A 225 -26.22 -3.32 5.18
C TYR A 225 -26.01 -1.87 4.71
N ASN A 226 -24.91 -1.60 4.01
CA ASN A 226 -24.47 -0.27 3.62
C ASN A 226 -24.28 -0.20 2.11
N ASP A 227 -25.25 -0.74 1.36
CA ASP A 227 -25.28 -0.71 -0.08
C ASP A 227 -26.73 -0.65 -0.57
N ALA A 228 -27.17 0.52 -1.00
CA ALA A 228 -28.53 0.72 -1.49
C ALA A 228 -28.77 0.06 -2.86
N SER A 229 -27.71 -0.23 -3.61
CA SER A 229 -27.80 -0.88 -4.92
C SER A 229 -27.83 -2.41 -4.84
N GLY A 230 -27.42 -2.97 -3.70
CA GLY A 230 -27.24 -4.40 -3.51
C GLY A 230 -26.03 -4.96 -4.25
N GLY A 231 -25.68 -6.22 -3.97
CA GLY A 231 -24.54 -6.92 -4.58
C GLY A 231 -23.40 -7.24 -3.62
N HIS A 232 -23.42 -6.68 -2.41
CA HIS A 232 -22.40 -6.91 -1.37
C HIS A 232 -22.90 -7.80 -0.21
N ASN A 233 -23.82 -8.74 -0.49
CA ASN A 233 -24.40 -9.63 0.53
C ASN A 233 -23.51 -10.82 0.91
N ASN A 234 -22.49 -11.09 0.08
CA ASN A 234 -21.60 -12.24 0.19
C ASN A 234 -20.12 -11.85 0.41
N HIS A 235 -19.84 -10.55 0.58
CA HIS A 235 -18.50 -10.02 0.81
C HIS A 235 -18.58 -8.59 1.38
N VAL A 236 -17.43 -8.04 1.76
CA VAL A 236 -17.28 -6.61 2.07
C VAL A 236 -16.36 -5.98 1.05
N HIS A 237 -16.81 -4.89 0.43
CA HIS A 237 -16.06 -4.12 -0.54
C HIS A 237 -15.41 -2.93 0.14
N CYS A 238 -14.12 -2.74 -0.07
CA CYS A 238 -13.35 -1.64 0.52
C CYS A 238 -12.59 -0.89 -0.56
N ALA A 239 -12.75 0.43 -0.63
CA ALA A 239 -12.14 1.27 -1.66
C ALA A 239 -11.39 2.46 -1.06
N TRP A 240 -10.23 2.79 -1.64
CA TRP A 240 -9.37 3.91 -1.25
C TRP A 240 -9.18 4.87 -2.43
N ASN A 241 -8.98 6.16 -2.14
CA ASN A 241 -8.63 7.17 -3.16
C ASN A 241 -7.10 7.29 -3.36
#